data_AF-A0A950RRZ9-F1
#
_entry.id   AF-A0A950RRZ9-F1
#
_cell.length_a   1.000
_cell.length_b   1.000
_cell.length_c   1.000
_cell.angle_alpha   90.00
_cell.angle_beta   90.00
_cell.angle_gamma   90.00
#
_symmetry.space_group_name_H-M   'P 1'
#
loop_
_entity.id
_entity.type
_entity.pdbx_description
1 polymer ?
#
loop_
_entity_poly.entity_id
_entity_poly.type
_entity_poly.pdbx_seq_one_letter_code
_entity_poly.pdbx_strand_id
1 'polypeptide(L)'
;GIFAVGSRGTLTWVGEEWTRGDYPRSFNFDPTGRFLYCCNQRGDNIAVFRVDPQTGGLRFTGHYIPVGNPSAIIFLDLARER
;
A
#
# COMPACT_ATOMS: atom_id res chain seq x y z
N GLY A 1 10.26 -1.17 3.15
CA GLY A 1 10.38 -1.35 4.60
C GLY A 1 9.22 -0.65 5.29
N ILE A 2 8.77 -1.21 6.40
CA ILE A 2 7.73 -0.66 7.28
C ILE A 2 8.45 -0.09 8.50
N PHE A 3 8.12 1.14 8.86
CA PHE A 3 8.74 1.87 9.97
C PHE A 3 7.68 2.42 10.91
N ALA A 4 7.93 2.31 12.21
CA ALA A 4 7.17 3.03 13.23
C ALA A 4 7.74 4.44 13.37
N VAL A 5 6.86 5.44 13.53
CA VAL A 5 7.23 6.85 13.68
C VAL A 5 7.09 7.23 15.14
N GLY A 6 8.21 7.61 15.77
CA GLY A 6 8.23 8.12 17.14
C GLY A 6 7.74 9.57 17.25
N SER A 7 7.47 10.03 18.48
CA SER A 7 6.95 11.38 18.77
C SER A 7 7.82 12.55 18.28
N ARG A 8 9.10 12.28 17.98
CA ARG A 8 10.04 13.26 17.40
C ARG A 8 10.36 13.01 15.92
N GLY A 9 9.54 12.20 15.23
CA GLY A 9 9.76 11.82 13.83
C GLY A 9 10.88 10.80 13.60
N THR A 10 11.44 10.21 14.66
CA THR A 10 12.43 9.15 14.54
C THR A 10 11.80 7.89 13.94
N LEU A 11 12.49 7.24 13.01
CA LEU A 11 12.02 6.00 12.39
C LEU A 11 12.65 4.78 13.08
N THR A 12 11.82 3.83 13.45
CA THR A 12 12.24 2.50 13.93
C THR A 12 11.79 1.47 12.93
N TRP A 13 12.70 0.63 12.44
CA TRP A 13 12.36 -0.46 11.52
C TRP A 13 11.45 -1.47 12.22
N VAL A 14 10.36 -1.83 11.55
CA VAL A 14 9.37 -2.82 12.03
C VAL A 14 9.44 -4.10 11.21
N GLY A 15 9.70 -3.98 9.91
CA GLY A 15 9.69 -5.11 9.01
C GLY A 15 9.79 -4.73 7.55
N GLU A 16 9.59 -5.72 6.69
CA GLU A 16 9.40 -5.56 5.26
C GLU A 16 8.39 -6.58 4.75
N GLU A 17 7.78 -6.30 3.61
CA GLU A 17 6.83 -7.18 2.96
C GLU A 17 7.08 -7.11 1.45
N TRP A 18 7.11 -8.26 0.78
CA TRP A 18 7.26 -8.32 -0.67
C TRP A 18 6.00 -7.79 -1.35
N THR A 19 6.16 -6.87 -2.32
CA THR A 19 5.07 -6.23 -3.06
C THR A 19 4.32 -7.16 -4.02
N ARG A 20 4.74 -8.43 -4.10
CA ARG A 20 4.13 -9.45 -4.96
C ARG A 20 4.16 -9.09 -6.45
N GLY A 21 5.17 -8.34 -6.87
CA GLY A 21 5.40 -8.04 -8.28
C GLY A 21 6.79 -7.49 -8.52
N ASP A 22 6.95 -6.86 -9.69
CA ASP A 22 8.20 -6.24 -10.11
C ASP A 22 8.03 -4.73 -10.28
N TYR A 23 9.07 -4.01 -9.88
CA TYR A 23 9.20 -2.55 -10.02
C TYR A 23 8.00 -1.78 -9.45
N PRO A 24 7.73 -1.87 -8.13
CA PRO A 24 6.65 -1.14 -7.49
C PRO A 24 6.88 0.37 -7.63
N ARG A 25 6.01 1.07 -8.37
CA ARG A 25 6.17 2.51 -8.64
C ARG A 25 5.50 3.38 -7.58
N SER A 26 4.33 2.96 -7.13
CA SER A 26 3.54 3.69 -6.13
C SER A 26 2.69 2.75 -5.31
N PHE A 27 2.23 3.23 -4.16
CA PHE A 27 1.21 2.56 -3.37
C PHE A 27 0.38 3.61 -2.64
N ASN A 28 -0.83 3.22 -2.22
CA ASN A 28 -1.65 4.08 -1.38
C ASN A 28 -2.52 3.24 -0.45
N PHE A 29 -2.88 3.81 0.69
CA PHE A 29 -3.86 3.23 1.59
C PHE A 29 -5.26 3.59 1.11
N ASP A 30 -6.22 2.68 1.34
CA ASP A 30 -7.63 3.06 1.21
C ASP A 30 -8.01 4.08 2.30
N PRO A 31 -9.10 4.85 2.14
CA PRO A 31 -9.51 5.85 3.11
C PRO A 31 -9.79 5.30 4.52
N THR A 32 -10.08 4.00 4.66
CA THR A 32 -10.24 3.37 5.98
C THR A 32 -8.93 2.96 6.63
N GLY A 33 -7.81 3.01 5.91
CA GLY A 33 -6.48 2.59 6.36
C GLY A 33 -6.33 1.08 6.57
N ARG A 34 -7.32 0.27 6.16
CA ARG A 34 -7.33 -1.19 6.38
C ARG A 34 -6.65 -1.95 5.26
N PHE A 35 -6.50 -1.33 4.10
CA PHE A 35 -5.90 -1.91 2.92
C PHE A 35 -4.84 -0.98 2.32
N LEU A 36 -3.81 -1.61 1.75
CA LEU A 36 -2.79 -0.95 0.94
C LEU A 36 -2.78 -1.58 -0.46
N TYR A 37 -2.73 -0.72 -1.46
CA TYR A 37 -2.70 -1.11 -2.87
C TYR A 37 -1.36 -0.72 -3.45
N CYS A 38 -0.60 -1.69 -3.97
CA CYS A 38 0.72 -1.47 -4.53
C CYS A 38 0.71 -1.66 -6.05
N CYS A 39 1.08 -0.61 -6.78
CA CYS A 39 1.20 -0.59 -8.24
C CYS A 39 2.56 -1.19 -8.66
N ASN A 40 2.57 -2.46 -9.05
CA ASN A 40 3.75 -3.14 -9.59
C ASN A 40 3.87 -2.85 -11.10
N GLN A 41 4.69 -1.88 -11.45
CA GLN A 41 4.70 -1.27 -12.78
C GLN A 41 5.17 -2.22 -13.89
N ARG A 42 6.19 -3.05 -13.61
CA ARG A 42 6.68 -4.06 -14.58
C ARG A 42 5.98 -5.40 -14.43
N GLY A 43 5.33 -5.63 -13.29
CA GLY A 43 4.52 -6.82 -13.04
C GLY A 43 3.10 -6.74 -13.61
N ASP A 44 2.72 -5.63 -14.24
CA ASP A 44 1.38 -5.37 -14.81
C ASP A 44 0.22 -5.75 -13.87
N ASN A 45 0.39 -5.42 -12.58
CA ASN A 45 -0.63 -5.69 -11.57
C ASN A 45 -0.64 -4.66 -10.43
N ILE A 46 -1.78 -4.57 -9.77
CA ILE A 46 -1.90 -3.99 -8.44
C ILE A 46 -2.09 -5.13 -7.45
N ALA A 47 -1.19 -5.24 -6.47
CA ALA A 47 -1.31 -6.19 -5.36
C ALA A 47 -2.00 -5.54 -4.17
N VAL A 48 -2.90 -6.28 -3.51
CA VAL A 48 -3.69 -5.77 -2.37
C VAL A 48 -3.23 -6.42 -1.07
N PHE A 49 -2.96 -5.59 -0.06
CA PHE A 49 -2.53 -5.99 1.27
C PHE A 49 -3.55 -5.54 2.31
N ARG A 50 -3.78 -6.36 3.33
CA ARG A 50 -4.44 -5.95 4.56
C ARG A 50 -3.40 -5.35 5.50
N VAL A 51 -3.77 -4.27 6.17
CA VAL A 51 -2.95 -3.58 7.16
C VAL A 51 -3.38 -4.04 8.55
N ASP A 52 -2.41 -4.40 9.38
CA ASP A 52 -2.60 -4.62 10.81
C ASP A 52 -2.58 -3.26 11.53
N PRO A 53 -3.69 -2.80 12.15
CA PRO A 53 -3.76 -1.45 12.71
C PRO A 53 -2.95 -1.25 13.99
N GLN A 54 -2.47 -2.31 14.63
CA GLN A 54 -1.66 -2.26 15.84
C GLN A 54 -0.18 -2.13 15.52
N THR A 55 0.27 -2.80 14.47
CA THR A 55 1.69 -2.94 14.12
C THR A 55 2.09 -2.20 12.84
N GLY A 56 1.12 -1.86 11.98
CA GLY A 56 1.36 -1.39 10.62
C GLY A 56 1.84 -2.48 9.65
N GLY A 57 1.89 -3.74 10.11
CA GLY A 57 2.28 -4.88 9.30
C GLY A 57 1.35 -5.09 8.09
N LEU A 58 1.92 -5.57 6.99
CA LEU A 58 1.17 -5.85 5.76
C LEU A 58 1.03 -7.35 5.58
N ARG A 59 -0.18 -7.80 5.23
CA ARG A 59 -0.44 -9.18 4.84
C ARG A 59 -1.05 -9.21 3.45
N PHE A 60 -0.38 -9.89 2.51
CA PHE A 60 -0.94 -10.09 1.18
C PHE A 60 -2.31 -10.79 1.26
N THR A 61 -3.29 -10.26 0.54
CA THR A 61 -4.67 -10.75 0.60
C THR A 61 -4.93 -11.95 -0.31
N GLY A 62 -4.01 -12.29 -1.21
CA GLY A 62 -4.25 -13.25 -2.29
C GLY A 62 -4.77 -12.59 -3.58
N HIS A 63 -5.10 -11.30 -3.54
CA HIS A 63 -5.70 -10.60 -4.67
C HIS A 63 -4.70 -9.77 -5.48
N TYR A 64 -4.78 -9.93 -6.79
CA TYR A 64 -4.17 -9.08 -7.80
C TYR A 64 -5.26 -8.48 -8.69
N ILE A 65 -5.02 -7.26 -9.17
CA ILE A 65 -5.84 -6.61 -10.18
C ILE A 65 -4.94 -6.42 -11.40
N PRO A 66 -5.24 -7.03 -12.57
CA PRO A 66 -4.45 -6.86 -13.77
C PRO A 66 -4.63 -5.42 -14.28
N VAL A 67 -3.52 -4.68 -14.32
CA VAL A 67 -3.46 -3.32 -14.85
C VAL A 67 -2.13 -3.22 -15.56
N GLY A 68 -2.12 -2.89 -16.86
CA GLY A 68 -0.88 -2.68 -17.59
C GLY A 68 -0.15 -1.43 -17.08
N ASN A 69 1.13 -1.58 -16.75
CA ASN A 69 2.03 -0.50 -16.34
C ASN A 69 1.46 0.49 -15.30
N PRO A 70 0.94 0.02 -14.14
CA PRO A 70 0.24 0.89 -13.20
C PRO A 70 1.21 1.90 -12.60
N SER A 71 0.79 3.18 -12.63
CA SER A 71 1.68 4.29 -12.29
C SER A 71 1.34 4.98 -10.97
N ALA A 72 0.06 5.24 -10.73
CA ALA A 72 -0.47 5.92 -9.57
C ALA A 72 -1.81 5.32 -9.16
N ILE A 73 -2.14 5.41 -7.88
CA ILE A 73 -3.46 5.10 -7.33
C ILE A 73 -3.87 6.18 -6.33
N ILE A 74 -5.05 6.75 -6.54
CA ILE A 74 -5.61 7.83 -5.73
C ILE A 74 -7.06 7.45 -5.40
N PHE A 75 -7.43 7.58 -4.14
CA PHE A 75 -8.81 7.44 -3.70
C PHE A 75 -9.50 8.80 -3.71
N LEU A 76 -10.64 8.88 -4.37
CA LEU A 76 -11.46 10.08 -4.40
C LEU A 76 -12.46 10.06 -3.24
N ASP A 77 -12.46 11.13 -2.45
CA ASP A 77 -13.48 11.35 -1.43
C ASP A 77 -14.62 12.20 -2.01
N LEU A 78 -15.66 11.51 -2.47
CA LEU A 78 -16.84 12.12 -3.08
C LEU A 78 -17.73 12.87 -2.06
N ALA A 79 -17.50 12.70 -0.76
CA ALA A 79 -18.29 13.37 0.27
C ALA A 79 -17.82 14.82 0.53
N ARG A 80 -16.58 15.17 0.16
CA ARG A 80 -16.02 16.53 0.30
C ARG A 80 -16.29 17.46 -0.88
N GLU A 81 -16.95 16.97 -1.92
CA GLU A 81 -17.28 17.74 -3.14
C GLU A 81 -18.73 18.29 -3.14
N ARG A 82 -19.41 18.26 -1.99
CA ARG A 82 -20.73 18.88 -1.75
C ARG A 82 -20.67 19.81 -0.54
#